data_AF-A0A7U9MVN4-F1
#
_entry.id   AF-A0A7U9MVN4-F1
#
_cell.length_a   1.000
_cell.length_b   1.000
_cell.length_c   1.000
_cell.angle_alpha   90.00
_cell.angle_beta   90.00
_cell.angle_gamma   90.00
#
_symmetry.space_group_name_H-M   'P 1'
#
loop_
_entity.id
_entity.type
_entity.pdbx_description
1 polymer ?
#
loop_
_entity_poly.entity_id
_entity_poly.type
_entity_poly.pdbx_seq_one_letter_code
_entity_poly.pdbx_strand_id
1 'polypeptide(L)'
;MPQKLSNLANKSKVKFGSLHGKPIIWLVADKNHSGFPNNSVTLVTAQIIKMMCFDAKESANGNSDRKNYGNNRWIYSNIRQWLNSAAAANAWYAAQHSADAPPSAANVWNNVNQYQTIAGFLNAFTANERNALLSTSRVVGRSSTDGGRTETCTDKIFLLTCSEVNLTGDVTAGSKLAIFSDNASRVATVTPECVANSNYSSNPAANAAWYWWLADAYAGSAYYARDVNSDGALDRDLAYYGNLGLRPACNLSSDLLISDTTDADGCYTVIYNQAPTAPATINVPSEVIGGENLSISWGQSTDHDGNLSGYVLERKVDGGTWGQVYKGSSRSFSDAITYGWAKVQYRVKAYDSAGAESAYTTGTERTVTNNRPPVISGKDTNLGSFTATPPSYEYTVTDADGHQVKVVEKLDGATLRSYTATLGATNTLSIPADTWLKMLNGSHTIAITATDAKNESTVRTLTFTKAVNAIEFVQTVAMAADEMPTKALVNIQGSFPAGSTLTVEICNNGNDAAPTWEVITNKVLTGQKHFFTNTTKTAAEWGVKIRVKLLRGSATGPCFIQSVGGNFA
;
A
#
# COMPACT_ATOMS: atom_id res chain seq x y z
N MET A 1 2.99 -1.38 -33.33
CA MET A 1 1.89 -1.20 -32.35
C MET A 1 0.93 -2.37 -32.54
N PRO A 2 -0.10 -2.55 -31.70
CA PRO A 2 -1.20 -3.44 -32.03
C PRO A 2 -2.26 -2.71 -32.88
N GLN A 3 -2.92 -3.45 -33.77
CA GLN A 3 -4.10 -2.96 -34.51
C GLN A 3 -5.35 -3.79 -34.14
N LYS A 4 -6.53 -3.29 -34.51
CA LYS A 4 -7.79 -4.02 -34.31
C LYS A 4 -7.94 -5.16 -35.32
N LEU A 5 -8.49 -6.29 -34.89
CA LEU A 5 -8.77 -7.45 -35.76
C LEU A 5 -9.67 -7.05 -36.95
N SER A 6 -10.63 -6.15 -36.74
CA SER A 6 -11.50 -5.63 -37.80
C SER A 6 -10.79 -4.86 -38.91
N ASN A 7 -9.55 -4.39 -38.68
CA ASN A 7 -8.75 -3.72 -39.71
C ASN A 7 -8.18 -4.70 -40.75
N LEU A 8 -8.02 -5.99 -40.40
CA LEU A 8 -7.47 -6.98 -41.32
C LEU A 8 -8.39 -7.21 -42.53
N ALA A 9 -7.84 -7.28 -43.74
CA ALA A 9 -8.63 -7.66 -44.92
C ALA A 9 -9.16 -9.10 -44.81
N ASN A 10 -10.28 -9.41 -45.46
CA ASN A 10 -10.74 -10.80 -45.59
C ASN A 10 -9.64 -11.67 -46.22
N LYS A 11 -9.57 -12.95 -45.82
CA LYS A 11 -8.48 -13.90 -46.13
C LYS A 11 -7.15 -13.64 -45.42
N SER A 12 -7.02 -12.58 -44.60
CA SER A 12 -5.85 -12.43 -43.72
C SER A 12 -5.77 -13.61 -42.75
N LYS A 13 -4.56 -14.09 -42.47
CA LYS A 13 -4.32 -15.25 -41.59
C LYS A 13 -4.10 -14.83 -40.14
N VAL A 14 -4.74 -15.51 -39.20
CA VAL A 14 -4.61 -15.28 -37.76
C VAL A 14 -4.30 -16.58 -37.03
N LYS A 15 -3.30 -16.60 -36.14
CA LYS A 15 -3.04 -17.71 -35.23
C LYS A 15 -3.88 -17.56 -33.96
N PHE A 16 -4.67 -18.59 -33.64
CA PHE A 16 -5.57 -18.58 -32.49
C PHE A 16 -5.90 -20.00 -32.04
N GLY A 17 -5.54 -20.37 -30.81
CA GLY A 17 -5.60 -21.75 -30.33
C GLY A 17 -4.54 -22.67 -30.95
N SER A 18 -4.45 -23.90 -30.44
CA SER A 18 -3.46 -24.88 -30.86
C SER A 18 -3.99 -26.32 -30.78
N LEU A 19 -3.75 -27.11 -31.82
CA LEU A 19 -4.13 -28.51 -31.89
C LEU A 19 -2.92 -29.34 -32.34
N HIS A 20 -2.76 -30.55 -31.80
CA HIS A 20 -1.64 -31.44 -32.12
C HIS A 20 -0.25 -30.79 -31.91
N GLY A 21 -0.13 -29.89 -30.92
CA GLY A 21 1.11 -29.18 -30.61
C GLY A 21 1.48 -28.06 -31.59
N LYS A 22 0.56 -27.65 -32.48
CA LYS A 22 0.76 -26.59 -33.47
C LYS A 22 -0.33 -25.52 -33.39
N PRO A 23 -0.02 -24.24 -33.65
CA PRO A 23 -1.02 -23.19 -33.75
C PRO A 23 -2.05 -23.49 -34.84
N ILE A 24 -3.33 -23.20 -34.57
CA ILE A 24 -4.37 -23.25 -35.60
C ILE A 24 -4.33 -21.95 -36.39
N ILE A 25 -4.28 -22.06 -37.71
CA ILE A 25 -4.33 -20.91 -38.62
C ILE A 25 -5.78 -20.72 -39.08
N TRP A 26 -6.28 -19.50 -38.89
CA TRP A 26 -7.61 -19.06 -39.27
C TRP A 26 -7.53 -18.00 -40.36
N LEU A 27 -8.59 -17.87 -41.16
CA LEU A 27 -8.79 -16.82 -42.15
C LEU A 27 -9.90 -15.90 -41.68
N VAL A 28 -9.71 -14.59 -41.83
CA VAL A 28 -10.78 -13.60 -41.71
C VAL A 28 -11.82 -13.86 -42.80
N ALA A 29 -12.97 -14.41 -42.41
CA ALA A 29 -14.03 -14.83 -43.32
C ALA A 29 -14.97 -13.68 -43.68
N ASP A 30 -15.38 -12.92 -42.67
CA ASP A 30 -16.29 -11.79 -42.80
C ASP A 30 -16.22 -10.88 -41.57
N LYS A 31 -16.80 -9.68 -41.66
CA LYS A 31 -16.83 -8.70 -40.58
C LYS A 31 -18.25 -8.17 -40.41
N ASN A 32 -18.72 -8.09 -39.16
CA ASN A 32 -20.08 -7.69 -38.84
C ASN A 32 -21.12 -8.45 -39.67
N HIS A 33 -20.92 -9.76 -39.79
CA HIS A 33 -21.79 -10.63 -40.56
C HIS A 33 -23.21 -10.62 -39.99
N SER A 34 -24.21 -10.43 -40.85
CA SER A 34 -25.61 -10.39 -40.43
C SER A 34 -26.03 -11.73 -39.83
N GLY A 35 -26.63 -11.69 -38.64
CA GLY A 35 -27.05 -12.89 -37.90
C GLY A 35 -25.98 -13.45 -36.97
N PHE A 36 -24.76 -12.91 -36.97
CA PHE A 36 -23.73 -13.16 -35.95
C PHE A 36 -23.66 -12.00 -34.95
N PRO A 37 -22.92 -12.11 -33.84
CA PRO A 37 -22.81 -11.04 -32.87
C PRO A 37 -22.38 -9.71 -33.50
N ASN A 38 -23.00 -8.60 -33.08
CA ASN A 38 -22.61 -7.27 -33.53
C ASN A 38 -21.14 -6.98 -33.17
N ASN A 39 -20.47 -6.15 -33.97
CA ASN A 39 -19.07 -5.79 -33.76
C ASN A 39 -18.15 -7.02 -33.66
N SER A 40 -18.35 -8.00 -34.53
CA SER A 40 -17.56 -9.23 -34.56
C SER A 40 -16.86 -9.47 -35.88
N VAL A 41 -15.77 -10.24 -35.83
CA VAL A 41 -15.07 -10.76 -37.01
C VAL A 41 -15.19 -12.28 -36.98
N THR A 42 -15.68 -12.83 -38.09
CA THR A 42 -15.80 -14.27 -38.27
C THR A 42 -14.49 -14.82 -38.79
N LEU A 43 -14.00 -15.87 -38.14
CA LEU A 43 -12.83 -16.61 -38.54
C LEU A 43 -13.24 -18.02 -38.99
N VAL A 44 -12.59 -18.56 -40.02
CA VAL A 44 -12.72 -19.97 -40.45
C VAL A 44 -11.33 -20.60 -40.51
N THR A 45 -11.15 -21.85 -40.13
CA THR A 45 -9.81 -22.46 -40.25
C THR A 45 -9.34 -22.45 -41.71
N ALA A 46 -8.07 -22.08 -41.90
CA ALA A 46 -7.47 -21.95 -43.23
C ALA A 46 -7.41 -23.31 -43.97
N GLN A 47 -7.25 -24.38 -43.20
CA GLN A 47 -7.16 -25.75 -43.65
C GLN A 47 -8.04 -26.65 -42.77
N ILE A 48 -8.23 -27.89 -43.21
CA ILE A 48 -8.85 -28.95 -42.42
C ILE A 48 -7.86 -29.36 -41.32
N ILE A 49 -8.29 -29.27 -40.06
CA ILE A 49 -7.41 -29.40 -38.88
C ILE A 49 -7.46 -30.77 -38.20
N LYS A 50 -8.48 -31.58 -38.50
CA LYS A 50 -8.65 -32.94 -37.97
C LYS A 50 -9.60 -33.74 -38.87
N MET A 51 -9.38 -35.05 -39.00
CA MET A 51 -10.38 -35.97 -39.54
C MET A 51 -11.25 -36.52 -38.42
N MET A 52 -12.57 -36.52 -38.60
CA MET A 52 -13.51 -37.03 -37.60
C MET A 52 -14.92 -37.21 -38.16
N CYS A 53 -15.73 -38.01 -37.48
CA CYS A 53 -17.14 -38.17 -37.81
C CYS A 53 -17.97 -37.00 -37.27
N PHE A 54 -19.07 -36.71 -37.97
CA PHE A 54 -20.08 -35.75 -37.53
C PHE A 54 -20.75 -36.25 -36.24
N ASP A 55 -21.14 -37.52 -36.21
CA ASP A 55 -21.84 -38.12 -35.09
C ASP A 55 -21.67 -39.66 -35.05
N ALA A 56 -21.81 -40.29 -33.88
CA ALA A 56 -21.60 -41.73 -33.74
C ALA A 56 -22.88 -42.55 -34.00
N LYS A 57 -22.73 -43.85 -34.27
CA LYS A 57 -23.85 -44.79 -34.34
C LYS A 57 -24.59 -44.87 -33.00
N GLU A 58 -25.91 -44.83 -33.06
CA GLU A 58 -26.78 -44.87 -31.89
C GLU A 58 -27.42 -46.25 -31.74
N SER A 59 -26.71 -47.25 -31.23
CA SER A 59 -27.13 -48.67 -31.26
C SER A 59 -28.52 -48.94 -30.63
N ALA A 60 -28.93 -48.11 -29.67
CA ALA A 60 -30.23 -48.17 -29.00
C ALA A 60 -31.36 -47.40 -29.72
N ASN A 61 -31.07 -46.70 -30.83
CA ASN A 61 -32.07 -45.90 -31.54
C ASN A 61 -33.12 -46.77 -32.24
N GLY A 62 -34.38 -46.36 -32.21
CA GLY A 62 -35.48 -47.02 -32.92
C GLY A 62 -35.44 -46.81 -34.45
N ASN A 63 -34.83 -45.73 -34.92
CA ASN A 63 -34.59 -45.48 -36.34
C ASN A 63 -33.40 -46.32 -36.83
N SER A 64 -33.63 -47.16 -37.85
CA SER A 64 -32.63 -48.07 -38.41
C SER A 64 -31.40 -47.36 -38.95
N ASP A 65 -31.57 -46.15 -39.46
CA ASP A 65 -30.47 -45.43 -40.08
C ASP A 65 -29.53 -44.85 -39.03
N ARG A 66 -30.07 -44.17 -38.01
CA ARG A 66 -29.27 -43.64 -36.88
C ARG A 66 -28.54 -44.74 -36.11
N LYS A 67 -29.20 -45.89 -35.97
CA LYS A 67 -28.60 -47.09 -35.37
C LYS A 67 -27.32 -47.53 -36.08
N ASN A 68 -27.27 -47.40 -37.40
CA ASN A 68 -26.19 -47.97 -38.21
C ASN A 68 -25.20 -46.94 -38.76
N TYR A 69 -25.60 -45.67 -38.88
CA TYR A 69 -24.88 -44.65 -39.64
C TYR A 69 -24.73 -43.29 -38.92
N GLY A 70 -25.25 -43.17 -37.70
CA GLY A 70 -25.20 -41.95 -36.89
C GLY A 70 -26.30 -40.93 -37.19
N ASN A 71 -26.33 -39.83 -36.45
CA ASN A 71 -27.40 -38.85 -36.49
C ASN A 71 -26.95 -37.55 -37.18
N ASN A 72 -27.68 -37.12 -38.21
CA ASN A 72 -27.32 -35.91 -38.96
C ASN A 72 -27.83 -34.60 -38.33
N ARG A 73 -28.48 -34.66 -37.17
CA ARG A 73 -29.04 -33.47 -36.52
C ARG A 73 -27.97 -32.73 -35.70
N TRP A 74 -27.53 -31.57 -36.19
CA TRP A 74 -26.45 -30.77 -35.60
C TRP A 74 -26.55 -30.55 -34.08
N ILE A 75 -27.74 -30.25 -33.56
CA ILE A 75 -27.86 -29.90 -32.14
C ILE A 75 -27.51 -31.05 -31.18
N TYR A 76 -27.61 -32.29 -31.67
CA TYR A 76 -27.28 -33.51 -30.93
C TYR A 76 -25.93 -34.11 -31.32
N SER A 77 -25.27 -33.56 -32.35
CA SER A 77 -24.07 -34.19 -32.88
C SER A 77 -22.92 -34.18 -31.88
N ASN A 78 -22.23 -35.32 -31.82
CA ASN A 78 -21.02 -35.46 -31.00
C ASN A 78 -19.97 -34.38 -31.34
N ILE A 79 -19.83 -34.02 -32.63
CA ILE A 79 -18.86 -33.01 -33.06
C ILE A 79 -19.17 -31.63 -32.48
N ARG A 80 -20.44 -31.24 -32.40
CA ARG A 80 -20.85 -29.96 -31.80
C ARG A 80 -20.52 -29.92 -30.32
N GLN A 81 -20.85 -30.98 -29.59
CA GLN A 81 -20.56 -31.08 -28.15
C GLN A 81 -19.05 -31.03 -27.89
N TRP A 82 -18.26 -31.76 -28.69
CA TRP A 82 -16.80 -31.74 -28.59
C TRP A 82 -16.21 -30.37 -28.89
N LEU A 83 -16.66 -29.70 -29.97
CA LEU A 83 -16.19 -28.37 -30.37
C LEU A 83 -16.40 -27.29 -29.29
N ASN A 84 -17.43 -27.44 -28.46
CA ASN A 84 -17.82 -26.47 -27.44
C ASN A 84 -17.50 -26.91 -26.01
N SER A 85 -16.68 -27.95 -25.83
CA SER A 85 -16.29 -28.43 -24.50
C SER A 85 -14.85 -28.08 -24.15
N ALA A 86 -14.64 -27.54 -22.95
CA ALA A 86 -13.33 -27.33 -22.33
C ALA A 86 -12.98 -28.47 -21.34
N ALA A 87 -13.75 -29.55 -21.31
CA ALA A 87 -13.49 -30.67 -20.42
C ALA A 87 -12.30 -31.51 -20.88
N ALA A 88 -11.54 -32.05 -19.93
CA ALA A 88 -10.38 -32.88 -20.21
C ALA A 88 -10.73 -34.16 -21.02
N ALA A 89 -9.69 -34.88 -21.44
CA ALA A 89 -9.82 -36.19 -22.08
C ALA A 89 -10.77 -37.11 -21.27
N ASN A 90 -11.67 -37.79 -21.98
CA ASN A 90 -12.70 -38.68 -21.40
C ASN A 90 -13.80 -38.00 -20.56
N ALA A 91 -13.88 -36.66 -20.54
CA ALA A 91 -14.84 -35.94 -19.68
C ALA A 91 -15.82 -35.03 -20.43
N TRP A 92 -15.68 -34.85 -21.74
CA TRP A 92 -16.49 -33.89 -22.50
C TRP A 92 -17.86 -34.42 -22.92
N TYR A 93 -17.98 -35.73 -23.14
CA TYR A 93 -19.18 -36.35 -23.69
C TYR A 93 -20.27 -36.50 -22.62
N ALA A 94 -21.49 -36.13 -22.99
CA ALA A 94 -22.70 -36.41 -22.22
C ALA A 94 -23.86 -36.66 -23.18
N ALA A 95 -24.56 -37.79 -23.02
CA ALA A 95 -25.66 -38.17 -23.87
C ALA A 95 -26.73 -37.06 -23.94
N GLN A 96 -27.08 -36.62 -25.15
CA GLN A 96 -28.08 -35.58 -25.42
C GLN A 96 -29.51 -36.13 -25.47
N HIS A 97 -29.66 -37.44 -25.64
CA HIS A 97 -30.92 -38.16 -25.57
C HIS A 97 -30.67 -39.64 -25.21
N SER A 98 -31.75 -40.40 -24.96
CA SER A 98 -31.66 -41.78 -24.44
C SER A 98 -30.94 -42.78 -25.34
N ALA A 99 -30.90 -42.54 -26.65
CA ALA A 99 -30.19 -43.39 -27.62
C ALA A 99 -28.78 -42.88 -27.98
N ASP A 100 -28.37 -41.70 -27.48
CA ASP A 100 -27.12 -41.05 -27.87
C ASP A 100 -25.93 -41.89 -27.42
N ALA A 101 -24.89 -41.94 -28.25
CA ALA A 101 -23.72 -42.75 -28.03
C ALA A 101 -22.45 -41.92 -28.29
N PRO A 102 -21.36 -42.17 -27.53
CA PRO A 102 -20.12 -41.45 -27.76
C PRO A 102 -19.45 -41.92 -29.06
N PRO A 103 -18.61 -41.07 -29.69
CA PRO A 103 -17.78 -41.42 -30.85
C PRO A 103 -16.57 -42.25 -30.41
N SER A 104 -16.89 -43.43 -29.87
CA SER A 104 -15.97 -44.50 -29.49
C SER A 104 -15.54 -45.29 -30.72
N ALA A 105 -14.48 -46.09 -30.61
CA ALA A 105 -14.05 -46.97 -31.70
C ALA A 105 -15.21 -47.85 -32.24
N ALA A 106 -16.04 -48.40 -31.34
CA ALA A 106 -17.17 -49.26 -31.71
C ALA A 106 -18.29 -48.52 -32.45
N ASN A 107 -18.43 -47.21 -32.21
CA ASN A 107 -19.56 -46.42 -32.71
C ASN A 107 -19.23 -45.58 -33.94
N VAL A 108 -17.96 -45.48 -34.33
CA VAL A 108 -17.54 -44.85 -35.59
C VAL A 108 -17.32 -45.88 -36.69
N TRP A 109 -17.30 -45.43 -37.95
CA TRP A 109 -17.03 -46.31 -39.09
C TRP A 109 -15.61 -46.91 -39.00
N ASN A 110 -15.52 -48.25 -39.05
CA ASN A 110 -14.26 -49.00 -39.09
C ASN A 110 -13.23 -48.61 -38.01
N ASN A 111 -13.67 -48.15 -36.84
CA ASN A 111 -12.80 -47.62 -35.77
C ASN A 111 -11.92 -46.44 -36.24
N VAL A 112 -12.35 -45.69 -37.27
CA VAL A 112 -11.59 -44.59 -37.85
C VAL A 112 -11.89 -43.28 -37.13
N ASN A 113 -10.83 -42.60 -36.66
CA ASN A 113 -10.81 -41.25 -36.13
C ASN A 113 -11.83 -40.98 -35.01
N GLN A 114 -12.01 -41.97 -34.13
CA GLN A 114 -12.73 -41.83 -32.86
C GLN A 114 -12.13 -40.70 -32.01
N TYR A 115 -12.97 -39.99 -31.26
CA TYR A 115 -12.55 -38.83 -30.48
C TYR A 115 -13.18 -38.74 -29.08
N GLN A 116 -13.90 -39.76 -28.63
CA GLN A 116 -14.42 -39.83 -27.26
C GLN A 116 -13.34 -39.59 -26.20
N THR A 117 -12.15 -40.17 -26.40
CA THR A 117 -11.06 -40.13 -25.41
C THR A 117 -10.18 -38.90 -25.51
N ILE A 118 -10.38 -38.06 -26.53
CA ILE A 118 -9.61 -36.82 -26.73
C ILE A 118 -10.28 -35.70 -25.92
N ALA A 119 -9.50 -34.78 -25.35
CA ALA A 119 -10.06 -33.62 -24.66
C ALA A 119 -10.97 -32.80 -25.59
N GLY A 120 -11.99 -32.15 -25.03
CA GLY A 120 -12.87 -31.25 -25.78
C GLY A 120 -12.08 -30.15 -26.50
N PHE A 121 -12.56 -29.69 -27.65
CA PHE A 121 -11.80 -28.78 -28.52
C PHE A 121 -11.40 -27.47 -27.83
N LEU A 122 -12.20 -26.95 -26.88
CA LEU A 122 -11.83 -25.71 -26.17
C LEU A 122 -10.61 -25.88 -25.23
N ASN A 123 -10.12 -27.11 -24.98
CA ASN A 123 -8.81 -27.32 -24.34
C ASN A 123 -7.64 -26.92 -25.24
N ALA A 124 -7.85 -26.83 -26.56
CA ALA A 124 -6.88 -26.32 -27.52
C ALA A 124 -6.56 -24.82 -27.32
N PHE A 125 -7.35 -24.13 -26.48
CA PHE A 125 -7.30 -22.69 -26.28
C PHE A 125 -6.96 -22.37 -24.82
N THR A 126 -6.15 -21.35 -24.60
CA THR A 126 -5.88 -20.75 -23.29
C THR A 126 -7.14 -20.10 -22.70
N ALA A 127 -7.10 -19.71 -21.42
CA ALA A 127 -8.22 -19.01 -20.79
C ALA A 127 -8.58 -17.70 -21.50
N ASN A 128 -7.57 -16.90 -21.89
CA ASN A 128 -7.76 -15.65 -22.63
C ASN A 128 -8.41 -15.89 -23.99
N GLU A 129 -7.95 -16.90 -24.74
CA GLU A 129 -8.55 -17.27 -26.02
C GLU A 129 -9.99 -17.73 -25.87
N ARG A 130 -10.30 -18.57 -24.87
CA ARG A 130 -11.70 -18.98 -24.61
C ARG A 130 -12.62 -17.83 -24.22
N ASN A 131 -12.08 -16.81 -23.55
CA ASN A 131 -12.81 -15.60 -23.19
C ASN A 131 -13.00 -14.66 -24.39
N ALA A 132 -12.09 -14.68 -25.37
CA ALA A 132 -12.21 -13.91 -26.60
C ALA A 132 -13.29 -14.46 -27.56
N LEU A 133 -13.62 -15.76 -27.47
CA LEU A 133 -14.68 -16.40 -28.26
C LEU A 133 -16.07 -15.87 -27.88
N LEU A 134 -16.76 -15.31 -28.87
CA LEU A 134 -18.13 -14.84 -28.74
C LEU A 134 -19.13 -15.99 -28.89
N SER A 135 -20.09 -16.06 -27.96
CA SER A 135 -21.26 -16.93 -28.12
C SER A 135 -22.09 -16.48 -29.32
N THR A 136 -22.28 -17.37 -30.28
CA THR A 136 -22.97 -17.09 -31.53
C THR A 136 -24.28 -17.87 -31.57
N SER A 137 -25.41 -17.17 -31.47
CA SER A 137 -26.72 -17.76 -31.74
C SER A 137 -26.92 -17.88 -33.24
N ARG A 138 -27.27 -19.07 -33.71
CA ARG A 138 -27.33 -19.40 -35.13
C ARG A 138 -28.47 -20.37 -35.44
N VAL A 139 -28.83 -20.38 -36.71
CA VAL A 139 -29.87 -21.21 -37.28
C VAL A 139 -29.21 -22.34 -38.06
N VAL A 140 -29.68 -23.57 -37.88
CA VAL A 140 -29.23 -24.77 -38.59
C VAL A 140 -30.42 -25.57 -39.13
N GLY A 141 -30.20 -26.37 -40.16
CA GLY A 141 -31.25 -27.17 -40.79
C GLY A 141 -31.54 -28.50 -40.11
N ARG A 142 -32.80 -28.91 -40.17
CA ARG A 142 -33.27 -30.23 -39.73
C ARG A 142 -33.68 -31.08 -40.92
N SER A 143 -33.44 -32.38 -40.81
CA SER A 143 -33.94 -33.33 -41.79
C SER A 143 -35.48 -33.39 -41.79
N SER A 144 -36.10 -33.87 -42.87
CA SER A 144 -37.54 -34.12 -42.88
C SER A 144 -37.95 -35.20 -41.87
N THR A 145 -37.03 -36.10 -41.50
CA THR A 145 -37.26 -37.11 -40.44
C THR A 145 -37.38 -36.50 -39.04
N ASP A 146 -36.89 -35.26 -38.86
CA ASP A 146 -37.02 -34.46 -37.63
C ASP A 146 -38.08 -33.34 -37.75
N GLY A 147 -38.99 -33.44 -38.72
CA GLY A 147 -40.02 -32.44 -38.98
C GLY A 147 -39.57 -31.26 -39.85
N GLY A 148 -38.38 -31.33 -40.44
CA GLY A 148 -37.84 -30.35 -41.39
C GLY A 148 -37.62 -28.95 -40.81
N ARG A 149 -37.46 -27.96 -41.69
CA ARG A 149 -37.23 -26.54 -41.35
C ARG A 149 -35.91 -26.33 -40.60
N THR A 150 -35.81 -25.25 -39.85
CA THR A 150 -34.62 -24.86 -39.10
C THR A 150 -34.83 -24.97 -37.60
N GLU A 151 -33.73 -25.04 -36.87
CA GLU A 151 -33.67 -24.90 -35.42
C GLU A 151 -32.50 -24.00 -35.00
N THR A 152 -32.49 -23.56 -33.75
CA THR A 152 -31.49 -22.62 -33.24
C THR A 152 -30.56 -23.29 -32.24
N CYS A 153 -29.28 -22.94 -32.30
CA CYS A 153 -28.29 -23.30 -31.29
C CYS A 153 -27.41 -22.10 -30.97
N THR A 154 -26.67 -22.18 -29.86
CA THR A 154 -25.67 -21.17 -29.49
C THR A 154 -24.35 -21.87 -29.23
N ASP A 155 -23.34 -21.47 -29.99
CA ASP A 155 -22.04 -22.11 -30.03
C ASP A 155 -20.92 -21.05 -30.04
N LYS A 156 -19.76 -21.38 -29.48
CA LYS A 156 -18.54 -20.56 -29.59
C LYS A 156 -17.70 -20.96 -30.79
N ILE A 157 -17.62 -22.27 -31.05
CA ILE A 157 -16.99 -22.87 -32.22
C ILE A 157 -18.05 -23.66 -32.96
N PHE A 158 -18.16 -23.51 -34.27
CA PHE A 158 -19.25 -24.09 -35.04
C PHE A 158 -18.82 -24.49 -36.45
N LEU A 159 -19.52 -25.44 -37.07
CA LEU A 159 -19.37 -25.72 -38.51
C LEU A 159 -20.22 -24.75 -39.32
N LEU A 160 -19.74 -24.33 -40.48
CA LEU A 160 -20.51 -23.44 -41.35
C LEU A 160 -21.70 -24.16 -41.98
N THR A 161 -22.73 -23.40 -42.34
CA THR A 161 -23.87 -23.93 -43.09
C THR A 161 -23.67 -23.81 -44.60
N CYS A 162 -24.48 -24.52 -45.38
CA CYS A 162 -24.55 -24.40 -46.84
C CYS A 162 -24.75 -22.94 -47.27
N SER A 163 -25.67 -22.21 -46.61
CA SER A 163 -25.95 -20.81 -46.92
C SER A 163 -24.74 -19.91 -46.65
N GLU A 164 -24.01 -20.16 -45.55
CA GLU A 164 -22.82 -19.41 -45.17
C GLU A 164 -21.65 -19.62 -46.14
N VAL A 165 -21.56 -20.79 -46.78
CA VAL A 165 -20.51 -21.12 -47.75
C VAL A 165 -20.91 -20.87 -49.21
N ASN A 166 -22.02 -20.16 -49.46
CA ASN A 166 -22.55 -19.88 -50.80
C ASN A 166 -22.96 -21.14 -51.59
N LEU A 167 -23.58 -22.12 -50.92
CA LEU A 167 -24.20 -23.30 -51.51
C LEU A 167 -25.73 -23.26 -51.27
N THR A 168 -26.48 -23.88 -52.18
CA THR A 168 -27.92 -24.06 -51.99
C THR A 168 -28.15 -25.38 -51.24
N GLY A 169 -28.31 -25.28 -49.92
CA GLY A 169 -28.69 -26.41 -49.08
C GLY A 169 -30.19 -26.70 -49.14
N ASP A 170 -30.63 -27.67 -48.33
CA ASP A 170 -32.06 -28.04 -48.27
C ASP A 170 -32.91 -27.01 -47.50
N VAL A 171 -32.29 -26.18 -46.68
CA VAL A 171 -32.89 -25.02 -46.01
C VAL A 171 -31.96 -23.82 -46.04
N THR A 172 -32.51 -22.61 -45.93
CA THR A 172 -31.72 -21.39 -45.75
C THR A 172 -31.42 -21.19 -44.27
N ALA A 173 -30.15 -21.29 -43.90
CA ALA A 173 -29.67 -21.24 -42.52
C ALA A 173 -28.48 -20.28 -42.42
N GLY A 174 -28.73 -19.02 -42.07
CA GLY A 174 -27.71 -17.96 -42.11
C GLY A 174 -27.59 -17.30 -43.49
N SER A 175 -26.50 -16.56 -43.71
CA SER A 175 -26.24 -15.84 -44.95
C SER A 175 -24.79 -15.98 -45.39
N LYS A 176 -24.52 -15.76 -46.68
CA LYS A 176 -23.20 -15.98 -47.29
C LYS A 176 -22.11 -15.14 -46.60
N LEU A 177 -21.06 -15.80 -46.13
CA LEU A 177 -19.84 -15.13 -45.66
C LEU A 177 -19.02 -14.60 -46.85
N ALA A 178 -18.49 -13.39 -46.72
CA ALA A 178 -17.78 -12.70 -47.79
C ALA A 178 -16.57 -13.46 -48.39
N ILE A 179 -15.96 -14.40 -47.66
CA ILE A 179 -14.84 -15.22 -48.15
C ILE A 179 -15.25 -16.24 -49.24
N PHE A 180 -16.53 -16.62 -49.32
CA PHE A 180 -17.00 -17.65 -50.24
C PHE A 180 -17.72 -17.04 -51.46
N SER A 181 -17.17 -17.25 -52.65
CA SER A 181 -17.71 -16.77 -53.93
C SER A 181 -18.14 -17.91 -54.85
N ASP A 182 -17.38 -19.00 -54.87
CA ASP A 182 -17.48 -20.09 -55.85
C ASP A 182 -16.91 -21.40 -55.27
N ASN A 183 -16.87 -22.45 -56.09
CA ASN A 183 -16.28 -23.73 -55.71
C ASN A 183 -14.82 -23.60 -55.24
N ALA A 184 -13.98 -22.83 -55.96
CA ALA A 184 -12.57 -22.67 -55.61
C ALA A 184 -12.37 -22.02 -54.23
N SER A 185 -13.24 -21.08 -53.85
CA SER A 185 -13.21 -20.45 -52.52
C SER A 185 -13.56 -21.41 -51.36
N ARG A 186 -14.24 -22.53 -51.66
CA ARG A 186 -14.65 -23.54 -50.68
C ARG A 186 -13.67 -24.70 -50.55
N VAL A 187 -12.83 -24.94 -51.56
CA VAL A 187 -11.80 -25.99 -51.52
C VAL A 187 -10.93 -25.79 -50.28
N ALA A 188 -10.86 -26.82 -49.45
CA ALA A 188 -10.04 -26.84 -48.25
C ALA A 188 -9.05 -27.99 -48.32
N THR A 189 -7.80 -27.70 -47.99
CA THR A 189 -6.72 -28.69 -47.94
C THR A 189 -6.48 -29.17 -46.52
N VAL A 190 -5.90 -30.36 -46.34
CA VAL A 190 -5.57 -30.90 -45.02
C VAL A 190 -4.23 -30.40 -44.49
N THR A 191 -4.15 -30.13 -43.18
CA THR A 191 -2.86 -29.84 -42.54
C THR A 191 -2.01 -31.12 -42.44
N PRO A 192 -0.67 -31.00 -42.40
CA PRO A 192 0.21 -32.13 -42.09
C PRO A 192 -0.16 -32.82 -40.76
N GLU A 193 -0.53 -32.04 -39.74
CA GLU A 193 -0.90 -32.54 -38.41
C GLU A 193 -2.21 -33.33 -38.45
N CYS A 194 -3.18 -32.89 -39.26
CA CYS A 194 -4.43 -33.62 -39.48
C CYS A 194 -4.16 -35.03 -40.04
N VAL A 195 -3.27 -35.14 -41.04
CA VAL A 195 -2.90 -36.42 -41.64
C VAL A 195 -2.13 -37.29 -40.65
N ALA A 196 -1.17 -36.72 -39.93
CA ALA A 196 -0.34 -37.45 -38.97
C ALA A 196 -1.12 -37.99 -37.75
N ASN A 197 -2.25 -37.35 -37.40
CA ASN A 197 -3.08 -37.74 -36.26
C ASN A 197 -4.38 -38.47 -36.69
N SER A 198 -4.44 -38.96 -37.93
CA SER A 198 -5.56 -39.75 -38.46
C SER A 198 -5.14 -41.23 -38.60
N ASN A 199 -6.01 -42.14 -38.18
CA ASN A 199 -5.80 -43.59 -38.37
C ASN A 199 -6.47 -44.14 -39.65
N TYR A 200 -6.95 -43.26 -40.54
CA TYR A 200 -7.52 -43.66 -41.82
C TYR A 200 -6.43 -44.07 -42.82
N SER A 201 -6.50 -45.29 -43.34
CA SER A 201 -5.46 -45.87 -44.22
C SER A 201 -5.37 -45.20 -45.60
N SER A 202 -6.41 -44.49 -46.04
CA SER A 202 -6.45 -43.79 -47.32
C SER A 202 -6.47 -42.27 -47.13
N ASN A 203 -5.76 -41.77 -46.12
CA ASN A 203 -5.60 -40.33 -45.92
C ASN A 203 -5.07 -39.62 -47.18
N PRO A 204 -5.54 -38.39 -47.46
CA PRO A 204 -4.92 -37.53 -48.46
C PRO A 204 -3.47 -37.18 -48.08
N ALA A 205 -2.66 -36.81 -49.07
CA ALA A 205 -1.37 -36.18 -48.81
C ALA A 205 -1.57 -34.83 -48.08
N ALA A 206 -0.58 -34.42 -47.29
CA ALA A 206 -0.59 -33.09 -46.67
C ALA A 206 -0.77 -31.99 -47.74
N ASN A 207 -1.61 -31.00 -47.46
CA ASN A 207 -2.02 -29.93 -48.38
C ASN A 207 -2.83 -30.38 -49.61
N ALA A 208 -3.27 -31.63 -49.71
CA ALA A 208 -4.25 -32.02 -50.73
C ALA A 208 -5.66 -31.59 -50.33
N ALA A 209 -6.49 -31.25 -51.33
CA ALA A 209 -7.90 -30.92 -51.13
C ALA A 209 -8.67 -32.15 -50.61
N TRP A 210 -9.61 -31.92 -49.70
CA TRP A 210 -10.40 -32.99 -49.10
C TRP A 210 -11.79 -32.54 -48.67
N TYR A 211 -12.66 -33.51 -48.40
CA TYR A 211 -14.02 -33.34 -47.93
C TYR A 211 -14.05 -32.71 -46.53
N TRP A 212 -15.00 -31.82 -46.26
CA TRP A 212 -15.18 -31.24 -44.92
C TRP A 212 -16.64 -30.96 -44.56
N TRP A 213 -16.99 -31.21 -43.30
CA TRP A 213 -18.36 -31.17 -42.80
C TRP A 213 -18.95 -29.76 -42.76
N LEU A 214 -20.24 -29.67 -43.09
CA LEU A 214 -21.12 -28.54 -42.81
C LEU A 214 -22.08 -28.89 -41.66
N ALA A 215 -22.70 -27.87 -41.06
CA ALA A 215 -23.69 -28.07 -39.99
C ALA A 215 -25.07 -28.56 -40.50
N ASP A 216 -25.29 -28.62 -41.81
CA ASP A 216 -26.60 -28.95 -42.39
C ASP A 216 -26.84 -30.46 -42.44
N ALA A 217 -28.05 -30.86 -42.05
CA ALA A 217 -28.58 -32.18 -42.34
C ALA A 217 -29.01 -32.28 -43.82
N TYR A 218 -28.76 -33.42 -44.47
CA TYR A 218 -29.44 -33.73 -45.72
C TYR A 218 -30.92 -33.99 -45.44
N ALA A 219 -31.81 -33.22 -46.07
CA ALA A 219 -33.23 -33.25 -45.74
C ALA A 219 -33.86 -34.65 -45.88
N GLY A 220 -33.47 -35.41 -46.91
CA GLY A 220 -34.10 -36.70 -47.24
C GLY A 220 -33.67 -37.90 -46.38
N SER A 221 -32.92 -37.72 -45.28
CA SER A 221 -32.43 -38.83 -44.46
C SER A 221 -32.22 -38.45 -43.00
N ALA A 222 -32.10 -39.44 -42.12
CA ALA A 222 -31.80 -39.24 -40.69
C ALA A 222 -30.29 -39.28 -40.34
N TYR A 223 -29.42 -39.51 -41.32
CA TYR A 223 -28.02 -39.91 -41.11
C TYR A 223 -26.99 -39.33 -42.10
N TYR A 224 -27.41 -38.78 -43.25
CA TYR A 224 -26.49 -38.03 -44.11
C TYR A 224 -26.36 -36.58 -43.61
N ALA A 225 -25.15 -36.17 -43.29
CA ALA A 225 -24.80 -34.76 -43.08
C ALA A 225 -24.23 -34.17 -44.37
N ARG A 226 -24.40 -32.86 -44.57
CA ARG A 226 -23.83 -32.16 -45.72
C ARG A 226 -22.35 -31.89 -45.50
N ASP A 227 -21.62 -31.91 -46.58
CA ASP A 227 -20.21 -31.58 -46.62
C ASP A 227 -19.89 -30.85 -47.93
N VAL A 228 -18.67 -30.33 -47.99
CA VAL A 228 -18.09 -29.76 -49.20
C VAL A 228 -17.07 -30.75 -49.74
N ASN A 229 -17.24 -31.14 -51.01
CA ASN A 229 -16.34 -32.05 -51.71
C ASN A 229 -14.96 -31.38 -51.96
N SER A 230 -13.97 -32.20 -52.29
CA SER A 230 -12.60 -31.78 -52.65
C SER A 230 -12.52 -30.77 -53.80
N ASP A 231 -13.53 -30.70 -54.67
CA ASP A 231 -13.65 -29.72 -55.76
C ASP A 231 -14.45 -28.45 -55.37
N GLY A 232 -14.95 -28.39 -54.14
CA GLY A 232 -15.75 -27.29 -53.61
C GLY A 232 -17.25 -27.38 -53.88
N ALA A 233 -17.76 -28.46 -54.49
CA ALA A 233 -19.19 -28.69 -54.67
C ALA A 233 -19.88 -29.15 -53.37
N LEU A 234 -21.21 -29.07 -53.32
CA LEU A 234 -22.02 -29.63 -52.24
C LEU A 234 -22.09 -31.15 -52.38
N ASP A 235 -21.86 -31.87 -51.29
CA ASP A 235 -22.05 -33.32 -51.22
C ASP A 235 -22.82 -33.73 -49.95
N ARG A 236 -22.86 -35.03 -49.67
CA ARG A 236 -23.34 -35.60 -48.41
C ARG A 236 -22.64 -36.91 -48.09
N ASP A 237 -22.37 -37.12 -46.81
CA ASP A 237 -21.73 -38.34 -46.30
C ASP A 237 -22.39 -38.85 -45.01
N LEU A 238 -22.15 -40.13 -44.70
CA LEU A 238 -22.71 -40.79 -43.53
C LEU A 238 -22.16 -40.15 -42.24
N ALA A 239 -23.01 -39.75 -41.30
CA ALA A 239 -22.60 -39.00 -40.12
C ALA A 239 -21.47 -39.67 -39.30
N TYR A 240 -21.45 -41.01 -39.23
CA TYR A 240 -20.42 -41.82 -38.55
C TYR A 240 -19.09 -42.00 -39.28
N TYR A 241 -18.92 -41.43 -40.49
CA TYR A 241 -17.68 -41.51 -41.25
C TYR A 241 -16.56 -40.65 -40.65
N GLY A 242 -15.51 -41.31 -40.15
CA GLY A 242 -14.35 -40.67 -39.54
C GLY A 242 -13.36 -40.05 -40.52
N ASN A 243 -13.54 -40.20 -41.83
CA ASN A 243 -12.58 -39.77 -42.86
C ASN A 243 -12.87 -38.38 -43.45
N LEU A 244 -13.87 -37.64 -42.94
CA LEU A 244 -14.15 -36.27 -43.37
C LEU A 244 -13.48 -35.24 -42.47
N GLY A 245 -13.21 -34.08 -43.06
CA GLY A 245 -12.46 -32.99 -42.43
C GLY A 245 -13.28 -32.10 -41.51
N LEU A 246 -12.69 -31.72 -40.38
CA LEU A 246 -13.12 -30.64 -39.52
C LEU A 246 -12.54 -29.30 -40.01
N ARG A 247 -13.43 -28.38 -40.40
CA ARG A 247 -13.11 -26.99 -40.77
C ARG A 247 -14.06 -25.99 -40.09
N PRO A 248 -13.84 -25.69 -38.80
CA PRO A 248 -14.77 -24.90 -38.01
C PRO A 248 -14.57 -23.39 -38.23
N ALA A 249 -15.54 -22.63 -37.72
CA ALA A 249 -15.55 -21.20 -37.64
C ALA A 249 -15.83 -20.72 -36.20
N CYS A 250 -15.48 -19.46 -35.92
CA CYS A 250 -15.77 -18.79 -34.65
C CYS A 250 -15.91 -17.28 -34.87
N ASN A 251 -16.48 -16.58 -33.88
CA ASN A 251 -16.58 -15.12 -33.88
C ASN A 251 -15.75 -14.54 -32.74
N LEU A 252 -14.95 -13.51 -33.04
CA LEU A 252 -14.16 -12.73 -32.08
C LEU A 252 -14.61 -11.27 -32.12
N SER A 253 -14.33 -10.51 -31.06
CA SER A 253 -14.60 -9.05 -31.05
C SER A 253 -13.82 -8.33 -32.16
N SER A 254 -14.47 -7.37 -32.82
CA SER A 254 -13.84 -6.47 -33.79
C SER A 254 -12.71 -5.64 -33.20
N ASP A 255 -12.76 -5.38 -31.89
CA ASP A 255 -11.76 -4.60 -31.16
C ASP A 255 -10.64 -5.45 -30.57
N LEU A 256 -10.68 -6.79 -30.76
CA LEU A 256 -9.59 -7.65 -30.33
C LEU A 256 -8.28 -7.20 -30.98
N LEU A 257 -7.24 -7.01 -30.17
CA LEU A 257 -5.95 -6.53 -30.64
C LEU A 257 -5.15 -7.67 -31.27
N ILE A 258 -4.45 -7.33 -32.35
CA ILE A 258 -3.58 -8.23 -33.10
C ILE A 258 -2.28 -7.51 -33.48
N SER A 259 -1.26 -8.27 -33.89
CA SER A 259 -0.01 -7.71 -34.38
C SER A 259 -0.19 -6.79 -35.60
N ASP A 260 0.65 -5.76 -35.72
CA ASP A 260 0.70 -4.89 -36.92
C ASP A 260 1.31 -5.61 -38.14
N THR A 261 2.17 -6.58 -37.90
CA THR A 261 2.87 -7.34 -38.94
C THR A 261 2.60 -8.83 -38.79
N THR A 262 2.72 -9.56 -39.89
CA THR A 262 2.67 -11.02 -39.88
C THR A 262 3.99 -11.62 -39.38
N ASP A 263 3.90 -12.81 -38.81
CA ASP A 263 5.06 -13.65 -38.52
C ASP A 263 5.62 -14.35 -39.78
N ALA A 264 6.59 -15.25 -39.59
CA ALA A 264 7.24 -16.00 -40.67
C ALA A 264 6.28 -16.90 -41.48
N ASP A 265 5.12 -17.26 -40.93
CA ASP A 265 4.09 -18.06 -41.61
C ASP A 265 3.05 -17.17 -42.33
N GLY A 266 3.28 -15.85 -42.33
CA GLY A 266 2.34 -14.87 -42.87
C GLY A 266 1.08 -14.71 -42.02
N CYS A 267 1.15 -15.01 -40.71
CA CYS A 267 0.01 -14.93 -39.80
C CYS A 267 0.14 -13.75 -38.84
N TYR A 268 -0.97 -13.07 -38.59
CA TYR A 268 -1.11 -12.16 -37.45
C TYR A 268 -1.32 -12.98 -36.17
N THR A 269 -0.86 -12.46 -35.04
CA THR A 269 -1.07 -13.09 -33.73
C THR A 269 -2.00 -12.22 -32.90
N VAL A 270 -2.87 -12.86 -32.11
CA VAL A 270 -3.68 -12.13 -31.13
C VAL A 270 -2.78 -11.59 -30.03
N ILE A 271 -2.95 -10.30 -29.72
CA ILE A 271 -2.25 -9.61 -28.64
C ILE A 271 -3.22 -9.47 -27.49
N TYR A 272 -2.90 -10.13 -26.37
CA TYR A 272 -3.61 -9.94 -25.12
C TYR A 272 -2.88 -8.90 -24.29
N ASN A 273 -3.66 -7.96 -23.75
CA ASN A 273 -3.16 -7.00 -22.79
C ASN A 273 -2.54 -7.74 -21.59
N GLN A 274 -1.30 -7.44 -21.27
CA GLN A 274 -0.58 -7.93 -20.12
C GLN A 274 -0.60 -6.86 -19.04
N ALA A 275 -0.77 -7.30 -17.79
CA ALA A 275 -0.67 -6.37 -16.67
C ALA A 275 0.74 -5.74 -16.61
N PRO A 276 0.84 -4.47 -16.19
CA PRO A 276 2.14 -3.85 -15.93
C PRO A 276 2.95 -4.62 -14.89
N THR A 277 4.26 -4.40 -14.86
CA THR A 277 5.10 -4.90 -13.78
C THR A 277 4.70 -4.25 -12.45
N ALA A 278 4.89 -4.97 -11.34
CA ALA A 278 4.76 -4.35 -10.03
C ALA A 278 5.80 -3.21 -9.88
N PRO A 279 5.48 -2.12 -9.15
CA PRO A 279 6.46 -1.10 -8.83
C PRO A 279 7.66 -1.72 -8.12
N ALA A 280 8.88 -1.52 -8.61
CA ALA A 280 10.05 -2.22 -8.07
C ALA A 280 10.32 -1.92 -6.58
N THR A 281 9.91 -0.75 -6.10
CA THR A 281 10.09 -0.30 -4.72
C THR A 281 8.90 0.52 -4.24
N ILE A 282 8.71 0.57 -2.93
CA ILE A 282 7.92 1.59 -2.23
C ILE A 282 8.75 2.11 -1.07
N ASN A 283 8.94 3.43 -1.01
CA ASN A 283 9.68 4.11 0.04
C ASN A 283 8.69 4.77 1.01
N VAL A 284 8.70 4.27 2.24
CA VAL A 284 7.94 4.81 3.38
C VAL A 284 8.96 5.31 4.40
N PRO A 285 9.00 6.62 4.72
CA PRO A 285 9.92 7.16 5.73
C PRO A 285 9.85 6.41 7.06
N SER A 286 10.96 6.36 7.80
CA SER A 286 11.04 5.65 9.08
C SER A 286 10.36 6.40 10.21
N GLU A 287 10.43 7.73 10.18
CA GLU A 287 9.73 8.61 11.11
C GLU A 287 8.33 8.90 10.58
N VAL A 288 7.33 8.60 11.40
CA VAL A 288 5.92 8.84 11.10
C VAL A 288 5.29 9.48 12.32
N ILE A 289 4.80 10.71 12.18
CA ILE A 289 4.28 11.51 13.30
C ILE A 289 2.77 11.68 13.13
N GLY A 290 2.02 11.39 14.18
CA GLY A 290 0.57 11.59 14.20
C GLY A 290 0.21 13.08 14.10
N GLY A 291 -0.70 13.42 13.18
CA GLY A 291 -1.11 14.80 12.91
C GLY A 291 -0.31 15.50 11.81
N GLU A 292 0.75 14.90 11.29
CA GLU A 292 1.58 15.45 10.21
C GLU A 292 1.39 14.71 8.88
N ASN A 293 1.94 15.28 7.80
CA ASN A 293 1.91 14.65 6.47
C ASN A 293 3.14 13.75 6.25
N LEU A 294 2.92 12.52 5.79
CA LEU A 294 3.95 11.58 5.40
C LEU A 294 4.07 11.54 3.87
N SER A 295 5.27 11.77 3.33
CA SER A 295 5.52 11.64 1.89
C SER A 295 5.95 10.22 1.52
N ILE A 296 5.09 9.49 0.81
CA ILE A 296 5.34 8.14 0.28
C ILE A 296 5.72 8.25 -1.20
N SER A 297 6.65 7.42 -1.67
CA SER A 297 7.02 7.34 -3.09
C SER A 297 7.24 5.90 -3.54
N TRP A 298 7.21 5.65 -4.84
CA TRP A 298 7.41 4.30 -5.40
C TRP A 298 8.13 4.32 -6.74
N GLY A 299 8.73 3.16 -7.07
CA GLY A 299 9.44 2.94 -8.31
C GLY A 299 8.53 2.93 -9.54
N GLN A 300 9.13 3.14 -10.70
CA GLN A 300 8.43 3.03 -11.98
C GLN A 300 8.10 1.57 -12.31
N SER A 301 6.90 1.36 -12.85
CA SER A 301 6.52 0.12 -13.54
C SER A 301 6.77 0.24 -15.04
N THR A 302 6.97 -0.90 -15.70
CA THR A 302 6.93 -1.01 -17.16
C THR A 302 5.69 -1.77 -17.57
N ASP A 303 5.25 -1.52 -18.79
CA ASP A 303 4.13 -2.23 -19.39
C ASP A 303 4.59 -2.72 -20.76
N HIS A 304 4.36 -4.00 -21.05
CA HIS A 304 4.85 -4.62 -22.28
C HIS A 304 4.12 -4.08 -23.52
N ASP A 305 2.85 -3.72 -23.35
CA ASP A 305 1.97 -3.22 -24.41
C ASP A 305 2.06 -1.69 -24.57
N GLY A 306 2.83 -1.03 -23.70
CA GLY A 306 3.10 0.40 -23.73
C GLY A 306 1.93 1.26 -23.26
N ASN A 307 1.01 0.71 -22.46
CA ASN A 307 -0.25 1.36 -22.10
C ASN A 307 -0.45 1.56 -20.58
N LEU A 308 0.65 1.60 -19.82
CA LEU A 308 0.67 1.94 -18.39
C LEU A 308 -0.08 3.24 -18.11
N SER A 309 -1.08 3.20 -17.24
CA SER A 309 -1.95 4.35 -16.93
C SER A 309 -1.65 4.99 -15.58
N GLY A 310 -1.22 4.20 -14.59
CA GLY A 310 -0.84 4.77 -13.30
C GLY A 310 -0.71 3.74 -12.19
N TYR A 311 -0.94 4.20 -10.96
CA TYR A 311 -0.75 3.44 -9.74
C TYR A 311 -1.94 3.58 -8.79
N VAL A 312 -2.18 2.53 -8.02
CA VAL A 312 -3.11 2.51 -6.89
C VAL A 312 -2.29 2.31 -5.62
N LEU A 313 -2.37 3.28 -4.70
CA LEU A 313 -1.77 3.19 -3.38
C LEU A 313 -2.85 2.87 -2.35
N GLU A 314 -2.57 1.89 -1.51
CA GLU A 314 -3.40 1.51 -0.38
C GLU A 314 -2.64 1.64 0.93
N ARG A 315 -3.37 2.00 1.99
CA ARG A 315 -2.89 2.09 3.36
C ARG A 315 -3.64 1.11 4.23
N LYS A 316 -2.93 0.53 5.19
CA LYS A 316 -3.48 -0.20 6.33
C LYS A 316 -3.05 0.51 7.62
N VAL A 317 -4.00 0.68 8.54
CA VAL A 317 -3.79 1.33 9.84
C VAL A 317 -4.05 0.31 10.94
N ASP A 318 -3.20 0.27 11.96
CA ASP A 318 -3.37 -0.53 13.19
C ASP A 318 -3.69 -2.02 12.96
N GLY A 319 -3.14 -2.60 11.88
CA GLY A 319 -3.39 -4.00 11.51
C GLY A 319 -4.77 -4.28 10.91
N GLY A 320 -5.56 -3.24 10.60
CA GLY A 320 -6.88 -3.34 9.99
C GLY A 320 -6.87 -3.74 8.50
N THR A 321 -7.87 -3.29 7.76
CA THR A 321 -7.99 -3.58 6.31
C THR A 321 -7.21 -2.58 5.46
N TRP A 322 -6.84 -2.99 4.26
CA TRP A 322 -6.26 -2.12 3.25
C TRP A 322 -7.35 -1.24 2.63
N GLY A 323 -7.14 0.08 2.59
CA GLY A 323 -8.00 1.05 1.91
C GLY A 323 -7.22 1.88 0.90
N GLN A 324 -7.83 2.15 -0.26
CA GLN A 324 -7.23 3.01 -1.29
C GLN A 324 -7.15 4.45 -0.80
N VAL A 325 -5.94 5.02 -0.83
CA VAL A 325 -5.68 6.42 -0.49
C VAL A 325 -5.30 7.26 -1.71
N TYR A 326 -4.87 6.62 -2.80
CA TYR A 326 -4.52 7.31 -4.04
C TYR A 326 -4.71 6.43 -5.28
N LYS A 327 -5.12 7.05 -6.39
CA LYS A 327 -5.13 6.47 -7.74
C LYS A 327 -4.78 7.55 -8.77
N GLY A 328 -3.74 7.33 -9.56
CA GLY A 328 -3.28 8.28 -10.59
C GLY A 328 -1.87 7.99 -11.11
N SER A 329 -1.31 8.85 -11.96
CA SER A 329 -0.03 8.63 -12.64
C SER A 329 1.22 9.11 -11.87
N SER A 330 1.05 9.99 -10.86
CA SER A 330 2.14 10.38 -9.96
C SER A 330 2.77 9.17 -9.26
N ARG A 331 4.07 9.30 -8.92
CA ARG A 331 4.87 8.29 -8.21
C ARG A 331 5.14 8.62 -6.75
N SER A 332 4.37 9.57 -6.22
CA SER A 332 4.41 9.96 -4.83
C SER A 332 3.04 10.41 -4.38
N PHE A 333 2.82 10.32 -3.07
CA PHE A 333 1.60 10.75 -2.41
C PHE A 333 1.94 11.31 -1.03
N SER A 334 1.34 12.44 -0.67
CA SER A 334 1.42 13.02 0.67
C SER A 334 0.20 12.59 1.45
N ASP A 335 0.39 11.70 2.42
CA ASP A 335 -0.69 11.16 3.23
C ASP A 335 -0.79 11.88 4.58
N ALA A 336 -1.99 12.27 4.99
CA ALA A 336 -2.25 12.87 6.28
C ALA A 336 -2.36 11.79 7.36
N ILE A 337 -1.36 11.71 8.24
CA ILE A 337 -1.32 10.72 9.31
C ILE A 337 -2.22 11.21 10.43
N THR A 338 -3.25 10.45 10.78
CA THR A 338 -4.15 10.85 11.85
C THR A 338 -3.49 10.59 13.20
N TYR A 339 -3.55 11.58 14.08
CA TYR A 339 -3.12 11.45 15.46
C TYR A 339 -3.90 10.33 16.17
N GLY A 340 -3.19 9.50 16.92
CA GLY A 340 -3.74 8.37 17.68
C GLY A 340 -3.60 7.01 16.99
N TRP A 341 -3.28 6.96 15.69
CA TRP A 341 -2.90 5.70 15.05
C TRP A 341 -1.64 5.14 15.69
N ALA A 342 -1.56 3.83 15.91
CA ALA A 342 -0.36 3.19 16.44
C ALA A 342 0.62 2.81 15.32
N LYS A 343 0.10 2.36 14.18
CA LYS A 343 0.90 1.87 13.05
C LYS A 343 0.26 2.17 11.70
N VAL A 344 1.11 2.33 10.68
CA VAL A 344 0.71 2.42 9.28
C VAL A 344 1.56 1.52 8.40
N GLN A 345 0.95 0.97 7.35
CA GLN A 345 1.65 0.24 6.29
C GLN A 345 1.05 0.63 4.94
N TYR A 346 1.88 0.61 3.90
CA TYR A 346 1.46 0.97 2.54
C TYR A 346 1.77 -0.15 1.56
N ARG A 347 0.95 -0.27 0.51
CA ARG A 347 1.24 -1.10 -0.65
C ARG A 347 0.78 -0.42 -1.92
N VAL A 348 1.50 -0.65 -3.02
CA VAL A 348 1.22 0.00 -4.30
C VAL A 348 1.22 -1.02 -5.43
N LYS A 349 0.30 -0.87 -6.38
CA LYS A 349 0.27 -1.63 -7.64
C LYS A 349 0.13 -0.67 -8.82
N ALA A 350 0.53 -1.11 -10.00
CA ALA A 350 0.33 -0.40 -11.25
C ALA A 350 -0.94 -0.91 -11.97
N TYR A 351 -1.51 -0.07 -12.82
CA TYR A 351 -2.61 -0.44 -13.72
C TYR A 351 -2.44 0.18 -15.09
N ASP A 352 -2.96 -0.49 -16.12
CA ASP A 352 -2.95 -0.03 -17.50
C ASP A 352 -4.31 0.53 -17.94
N SER A 353 -4.36 1.00 -19.20
CA SER A 353 -5.57 1.59 -19.79
C SER A 353 -6.67 0.58 -20.12
N ALA A 354 -6.34 -0.72 -20.19
CA ALA A 354 -7.28 -1.82 -20.38
C ALA A 354 -7.83 -2.37 -19.04
N GLY A 355 -7.31 -1.86 -17.91
CA GLY A 355 -7.73 -2.21 -16.57
C GLY A 355 -7.01 -3.42 -15.96
N ALA A 356 -5.96 -3.96 -16.59
CA ALA A 356 -5.16 -4.99 -15.92
C ALA A 356 -4.22 -4.37 -14.88
N GLU A 357 -3.97 -5.12 -13.82
CA GLU A 357 -3.29 -4.64 -12.62
C GLU A 357 -2.10 -5.53 -12.26
N SER A 358 -1.01 -4.91 -11.84
CA SER A 358 0.14 -5.63 -11.33
C SER A 358 -0.15 -6.26 -9.95
N ALA A 359 0.74 -7.16 -9.51
CA ALA A 359 0.84 -7.48 -8.09
C ALA A 359 1.19 -6.23 -7.26
N TYR A 360 0.91 -6.26 -5.96
CA TYR A 360 1.30 -5.20 -5.03
C TYR A 360 2.76 -5.33 -4.59
N THR A 361 3.44 -4.19 -4.49
CA THR A 361 4.67 -4.04 -3.71
C THR A 361 4.32 -3.45 -2.36
N THR A 362 4.61 -4.18 -1.29
CA THR A 362 4.24 -3.82 0.09
C THR A 362 5.45 -3.29 0.85
N GLY A 363 5.29 -2.11 1.47
CA GLY A 363 6.32 -1.47 2.27
C GLY A 363 6.37 -2.00 3.70
N THR A 364 7.42 -1.61 4.41
CA THR A 364 7.58 -1.92 5.84
C THR A 364 6.48 -1.23 6.66
N GLU A 365 5.94 -1.93 7.67
CA GLU A 365 5.04 -1.33 8.67
C GLU A 365 5.83 -0.36 9.55
N ARG A 366 5.28 0.84 9.77
CA ARG A 366 5.87 1.90 10.59
C ARG A 366 5.02 2.13 11.84
N THR A 367 5.68 2.31 12.97
CA THR A 367 5.05 2.83 14.18
C THR A 367 4.83 4.33 14.02
N VAL A 368 3.70 4.83 14.50
CA VAL A 368 3.38 6.25 14.51
C VAL A 368 3.73 6.81 15.89
N THR A 369 4.58 7.83 15.90
CA THR A 369 4.89 8.60 17.11
C THR A 369 3.75 9.59 17.37
N ASN A 370 3.03 9.40 18.47
CA ASN A 370 1.95 10.29 18.91
C ASN A 370 2.33 11.20 20.08
N ASN A 371 3.59 11.15 20.52
CA ASN A 371 4.06 12.01 21.59
C ASN A 371 5.56 12.24 21.47
N ARG A 372 5.96 13.51 21.59
CA ARG A 372 7.32 14.01 21.64
C ARG A 372 7.53 14.60 23.03
N PRO A 373 8.68 14.35 23.69
CA PRO A 373 8.95 14.90 25.00
C PRO A 373 8.94 16.44 24.96
N PRO A 374 8.58 17.09 26.07
CA PRO A 374 8.63 18.53 26.18
C PRO A 374 10.08 19.03 26.08
N VAL A 375 10.29 20.28 25.68
CA VAL A 375 11.61 20.91 25.53
C VAL A 375 11.78 22.02 26.57
N ILE A 376 12.91 22.02 27.27
CA ILE A 376 13.35 23.11 28.16
C ILE A 376 14.43 23.92 27.43
N SER A 377 14.24 25.23 27.31
CA SER A 377 15.20 26.12 26.64
C SER A 377 16.59 26.08 27.27
N GLY A 378 17.59 26.53 26.52
CA GLY A 378 18.98 26.56 26.98
C GLY A 378 19.65 25.19 26.93
N LYS A 379 20.73 25.04 27.70
CA LYS A 379 21.56 23.82 27.79
C LYS A 379 22.07 23.66 29.22
N ASP A 380 22.56 22.48 29.57
CA ASP A 380 23.18 22.26 30.87
C ASP A 380 24.36 23.21 31.04
N THR A 381 24.43 23.91 32.17
CA THR A 381 25.36 25.04 32.35
C THR A 381 25.70 25.25 33.82
N ASN A 382 26.95 25.65 34.07
CA ASN A 382 27.38 26.17 35.36
C ASN A 382 27.07 27.67 35.44
N LEU A 383 26.24 28.08 36.40
CA LEU A 383 25.82 29.47 36.63
C LEU A 383 26.92 30.32 37.30
N GLY A 384 27.99 29.69 37.80
CA GLY A 384 29.14 30.36 38.41
C GLY A 384 29.16 30.28 39.94
N SER A 385 29.86 31.21 40.57
CA SER A 385 30.06 31.27 42.01
C SER A 385 29.31 32.45 42.63
N PHE A 386 28.59 32.21 43.72
CA PHE A 386 27.68 33.15 44.35
C PHE A 386 27.98 33.32 45.84
N THR A 387 27.86 34.55 46.34
CA THR A 387 28.08 34.90 47.75
C THR A 387 26.75 35.18 48.45
N ALA A 388 26.41 36.44 48.70
CA ALA A 388 25.22 36.83 49.46
C ALA A 388 23.91 36.55 48.71
N THR A 389 23.89 36.79 47.39
CA THR A 389 22.69 36.65 46.56
C THR A 389 22.69 35.30 45.83
N PRO A 390 21.60 34.49 45.92
CA PRO A 390 21.49 33.24 45.18
C PRO A 390 21.41 33.47 43.66
N PRO A 391 21.78 32.45 42.85
CA PRO A 391 21.53 32.49 41.42
C PRO A 391 20.04 32.51 41.06
N SER A 392 19.72 33.10 39.91
CA SER A 392 18.44 32.98 39.22
C SER A 392 18.65 32.46 37.81
N TYR A 393 17.68 31.74 37.25
CA TYR A 393 17.75 31.22 35.87
C TYR A 393 16.40 31.33 35.16
N GLU A 394 16.38 31.93 33.98
CA GLU A 394 15.18 32.02 33.15
C GLU A 394 15.15 30.93 32.09
N TYR A 395 13.97 30.32 31.90
CA TYR A 395 13.76 29.30 30.89
C TYR A 395 12.31 29.24 30.42
N THR A 396 12.09 28.70 29.23
CA THR A 396 10.77 28.37 28.69
C THR A 396 10.61 26.86 28.61
N VAL A 397 9.36 26.40 28.66
CA VAL A 397 8.99 25.01 28.40
C VAL A 397 8.04 24.98 27.21
N THR A 398 8.31 24.15 26.22
CA THR A 398 7.45 23.97 25.05
C THR A 398 7.14 22.49 24.86
N ASP A 399 6.02 22.18 24.22
CA ASP A 399 5.63 20.81 23.88
C ASP A 399 5.16 20.82 22.43
N ALA A 400 5.76 19.99 21.58
CA ALA A 400 5.47 20.00 20.15
C ALA A 400 4.06 19.48 19.81
N ASP A 401 3.46 18.72 20.73
CA ASP A 401 2.12 18.13 20.58
C ASP A 401 1.07 18.89 21.39
N GLY A 402 1.45 19.99 22.05
CA GLY A 402 0.56 20.87 22.80
C GLY A 402 0.06 20.28 24.12
N HIS A 403 0.70 19.22 24.63
CA HIS A 403 0.31 18.62 25.90
C HIS A 403 0.59 19.55 27.08
N GLN A 404 -0.20 19.41 28.15
CA GLN A 404 0.09 20.08 29.40
C GLN A 404 1.37 19.51 30.01
N VAL A 405 2.28 20.40 30.45
CA VAL A 405 3.58 20.01 31.00
C VAL A 405 3.69 20.42 32.47
N LYS A 406 3.98 19.45 33.32
CA LYS A 406 4.33 19.67 34.73
C LYS A 406 5.83 19.85 34.87
N VAL A 407 6.23 20.89 35.59
CA VAL A 407 7.64 21.18 35.89
C VAL A 407 7.91 20.97 37.36
N VAL A 408 9.02 20.29 37.67
CA VAL A 408 9.56 20.10 39.01
C VAL A 408 10.98 20.62 39.05
N GLU A 409 11.24 21.57 39.93
CA GLU A 409 12.58 22.11 40.18
C GLU A 409 13.12 21.54 41.48
N LYS A 410 14.33 21.02 41.44
CA LYS A 410 15.02 20.46 42.61
C LYS A 410 16.36 21.13 42.81
N LEU A 411 16.75 21.31 44.06
CA LEU A 411 18.07 21.72 44.51
C LEU A 411 18.67 20.59 45.34
N ASP A 412 19.80 20.05 44.90
CA ASP A 412 20.48 18.90 45.51
C ASP A 412 19.51 17.73 45.80
N GLY A 413 18.56 17.51 44.89
CA GLY A 413 17.53 16.47 44.99
C GLY A 413 16.26 16.86 45.77
N ALA A 414 16.30 17.93 46.58
CA ALA A 414 15.14 18.44 47.31
C ALA A 414 14.28 19.35 46.41
N THR A 415 12.96 19.17 46.40
CA THR A 415 12.06 19.99 45.58
C THR A 415 12.00 21.43 46.07
N LEU A 416 12.31 22.38 45.19
CA LEU A 416 12.10 23.81 45.39
C LEU A 416 10.66 24.20 45.08
N ARG A 417 10.19 23.85 43.87
CA ARG A 417 8.83 24.12 43.42
C ARG A 417 8.36 23.08 42.41
N SER A 418 7.04 22.92 42.33
CA SER A 418 6.36 22.14 41.30
C SER A 418 5.16 22.93 40.81
N TYR A 419 4.95 22.98 39.49
CA TYR A 419 3.84 23.71 38.89
C TYR A 419 3.54 23.20 37.48
N THR A 420 2.44 23.64 36.90
CA THR A 420 2.10 23.38 35.49
C THR A 420 2.58 24.57 34.66
N ALA A 421 3.44 24.33 33.67
CA ALA A 421 3.97 25.39 32.82
C ALA A 421 2.91 25.87 31.82
N THR A 422 2.90 27.19 31.59
CA THR A 422 2.27 27.76 30.39
C THR A 422 3.29 27.65 29.24
N LEU A 423 2.96 26.90 28.19
CA LEU A 423 3.91 26.61 27.11
C LEU A 423 4.39 27.90 26.44
N GLY A 424 5.71 28.00 26.22
CA GLY A 424 6.37 29.16 25.63
C GLY A 424 6.55 30.37 26.55
N ALA A 425 5.91 30.39 27.74
CA ALA A 425 6.09 31.47 28.70
C ALA A 425 7.44 31.37 29.42
N THR A 426 8.04 32.54 29.72
CA THR A 426 9.27 32.62 30.52
C THR A 426 8.98 32.29 31.97
N ASN A 427 9.78 31.38 32.54
CA ASN A 427 9.77 30.99 33.93
C ASN A 427 11.10 31.38 34.57
N THR A 428 11.06 31.97 35.76
CA THR A 428 12.26 32.35 36.50
C THR A 428 12.43 31.42 37.69
N LEU A 429 13.49 30.62 37.69
CA LEU A 429 13.92 29.83 38.84
C LEU A 429 14.61 30.73 39.86
N SER A 430 14.30 30.55 41.14
CA SER A 430 14.90 31.30 42.24
C SER A 430 15.05 30.42 43.48
N ILE A 431 16.13 30.61 44.23
CA ILE A 431 16.33 29.94 45.53
C ILE A 431 15.82 30.86 46.64
N PRO A 432 14.83 30.44 47.45
CA PRO A 432 14.35 31.25 48.57
C PRO A 432 15.48 31.63 49.53
N ALA A 433 15.43 32.84 50.09
CA ALA A 433 16.51 33.38 50.93
C ALA A 433 16.79 32.52 52.17
N ASP A 434 15.77 31.93 52.78
CA ASP A 434 15.92 31.05 53.94
C ASP A 434 16.58 29.71 53.56
N THR A 435 16.27 29.19 52.38
CA THR A 435 16.90 28.00 51.80
C THR A 435 18.36 28.31 51.51
N TRP A 436 18.64 29.41 50.80
CA TRP A 436 19.99 29.88 50.52
C TRP A 436 20.81 30.00 51.80
N LEU A 437 20.28 30.61 52.86
CA LEU A 437 20.97 30.80 54.13
C LEU A 437 21.40 29.46 54.76
N LYS A 438 20.54 28.43 54.70
CA LYS A 438 20.78 27.10 55.30
C LYS A 438 21.77 26.24 54.50
N MET A 439 22.00 26.55 53.22
CA MET A 439 22.94 25.80 52.39
C MET A 439 24.38 25.95 52.89
N LEU A 440 25.15 24.87 52.82
CA LEU A 440 26.59 24.93 53.06
C LEU A 440 27.30 25.60 51.86
N ASN A 441 28.50 26.15 52.08
CA ASN A 441 29.35 26.50 50.94
C ASN A 441 29.79 25.24 50.22
N GLY A 442 29.94 25.32 48.90
CA GLY A 442 30.30 24.18 48.05
C GLY A 442 29.58 24.20 46.72
N SER A 443 29.73 23.12 45.96
CA SER A 443 29.03 22.92 44.69
C SER A 443 27.63 22.38 44.93
N HIS A 444 26.67 22.91 44.17
CA HIS A 444 25.26 22.55 44.23
C HIS A 444 24.71 22.32 42.83
N THR A 445 23.66 21.50 42.75
CA THR A 445 23.00 21.14 41.48
C THR A 445 21.53 21.48 41.54
N ILE A 446 21.05 22.13 40.48
CA ILE A 446 19.63 22.32 40.21
C ILE A 446 19.22 21.40 39.06
N ALA A 447 18.12 20.68 39.24
CA ALA A 447 17.48 19.90 38.18
C ALA A 447 16.08 20.45 37.91
N ILE A 448 15.81 20.83 36.66
CA ILE A 448 14.49 21.22 36.18
C ILE A 448 13.98 20.06 35.33
N THR A 449 12.95 19.37 35.79
CA THR A 449 12.32 18.27 35.05
C THR A 449 10.97 18.73 34.52
N ALA A 450 10.80 18.70 33.21
CA ALA A 450 9.53 18.94 32.53
C ALA A 450 8.97 17.61 32.06
N THR A 451 7.75 17.28 32.48
CA THR A 451 7.05 16.02 32.16
C THR A 451 5.70 16.34 31.54
N ASP A 452 5.41 15.81 30.36
CA ASP A 452 4.12 16.01 29.70
C ASP A 452 3.00 15.12 30.28
N ALA A 453 1.77 15.33 29.81
CA ALA A 453 0.60 14.56 30.21
C ALA A 453 0.62 13.08 29.76
N LYS A 454 1.58 12.68 28.93
CA LYS A 454 1.83 11.30 28.48
C LYS A 454 3.01 10.64 29.20
N ASN A 455 3.60 11.34 30.17
CA ASN A 455 4.73 10.95 31.02
C ASN A 455 6.11 10.91 30.32
N GLU A 456 6.26 11.49 29.12
CA GLU A 456 7.59 11.74 28.56
C GLU A 456 8.22 12.96 29.24
N SER A 457 9.54 12.93 29.42
CA SER A 457 10.23 13.94 30.25
C SER A 457 11.55 14.41 29.67
N THR A 458 11.86 15.68 29.91
CA THR A 458 13.16 16.30 29.65
C THR A 458 13.73 16.90 30.94
N VAL A 459 15.05 16.80 31.12
CA VAL A 459 15.75 17.34 32.28
C VAL A 459 16.78 18.37 31.84
N ARG A 460 16.79 19.52 32.53
CA ARG A 460 17.84 20.54 32.45
C ARG A 460 18.62 20.54 33.76
N THR A 461 19.93 20.40 33.67
CA THR A 461 20.84 20.39 34.83
C THR A 461 21.66 21.66 34.87
N LEU A 462 21.57 22.40 35.98
CA LEU A 462 22.36 23.59 36.23
C LEU A 462 23.23 23.35 37.46
N THR A 463 24.45 23.87 37.47
CA THR A 463 25.33 23.81 38.64
C THR A 463 25.75 25.19 39.07
N PHE A 464 26.10 25.36 40.33
CA PHE A 464 26.70 26.59 40.85
C PHE A 464 27.54 26.29 42.09
N THR A 465 28.38 27.24 42.48
CA THR A 465 29.13 27.18 43.73
C THR A 465 28.66 28.26 44.69
N LYS A 466 28.29 27.87 45.92
CA LYS A 466 28.07 28.83 47.01
C LYS A 466 29.39 29.08 47.73
N ALA A 467 29.80 30.35 47.81
CA ALA A 467 31.09 30.80 48.34
C ALA A 467 30.95 31.99 49.29
N VAL A 468 30.04 31.92 50.27
CA VAL A 468 29.86 32.97 51.27
C VAL A 468 31.11 33.06 52.16
N ASN A 469 31.79 34.21 52.12
CA ASN A 469 33.02 34.47 52.86
C ASN A 469 32.89 35.61 53.88
N ALA A 470 31.72 36.24 53.98
CA ALA A 470 31.43 37.28 54.95
C ALA A 470 30.02 37.12 55.52
N ILE A 471 29.87 37.42 56.81
CA ILE A 471 28.60 37.61 57.50
C ILE A 471 28.51 39.08 57.85
N GLU A 472 27.40 39.74 57.50
CA GLU A 472 27.16 41.13 57.85
C GLU A 472 25.77 41.26 58.47
N PHE A 473 25.72 41.94 59.61
CA PHE A 473 24.51 42.21 60.37
C PHE A 473 24.52 43.70 60.73
N VAL A 474 23.47 44.41 60.39
CA VAL A 474 23.24 45.79 60.81
C VAL A 474 21.88 45.84 61.48
N GLN A 475 21.82 46.34 62.70
CA GLN A 475 20.56 46.49 63.39
C GLN A 475 19.69 47.55 62.68
N THR A 476 18.52 47.14 62.19
CA THR A 476 17.62 48.01 61.42
C THR A 476 16.89 49.01 62.32
N VAL A 477 16.51 48.59 63.53
CA VAL A 477 15.81 49.41 64.54
C VAL A 477 16.75 49.75 65.69
N ALA A 478 16.81 51.02 66.10
CA ALA A 478 17.62 51.41 67.24
C ALA A 478 16.98 50.95 68.56
N MET A 479 17.79 50.56 69.53
CA MET A 479 17.36 50.35 70.90
C MET A 479 17.13 51.74 71.53
N ALA A 480 15.91 52.02 72.00
CA ALA A 480 15.54 53.33 72.53
C ALA A 480 16.37 53.71 73.77
N ALA A 481 16.67 55.00 73.90
CA ALA A 481 17.32 55.57 75.09
C ALA A 481 16.69 56.93 75.42
N ASP A 482 16.24 57.11 76.67
CA ASP A 482 15.58 58.33 77.12
C ASP A 482 16.56 59.50 77.29
N GLU A 483 17.83 59.19 77.54
CA GLU A 483 18.94 60.13 77.67
C GLU A 483 20.12 59.69 76.79
N MET A 484 21.10 60.57 76.60
CA MET A 484 22.29 60.28 75.77
C MET A 484 23.07 59.08 76.35
N PRO A 485 23.17 57.94 75.62
CA PRO A 485 24.02 56.85 76.06
C PRO A 485 25.47 57.31 76.10
N THR A 486 26.07 57.22 77.28
CA THR A 486 27.46 57.62 77.54
C THR A 486 28.40 56.44 77.52
N LYS A 487 27.89 55.24 77.77
CA LYS A 487 28.66 54.00 77.77
C LYS A 487 27.85 52.78 77.33
N ALA A 488 28.55 51.79 76.79
CA ALA A 488 27.97 50.51 76.41
C ALA A 488 28.93 49.36 76.71
N LEU A 489 28.37 48.19 76.96
CA LEU A 489 29.08 46.91 77.00
C LEU A 489 28.39 45.99 75.98
N VAL A 490 29.15 45.50 75.01
CA VAL A 490 28.66 44.60 73.97
C VAL A 490 29.40 43.28 74.09
N ASN A 491 28.64 42.19 74.11
CA ASN A 491 29.10 40.81 74.13
C ASN A 491 28.74 40.15 72.81
N ILE A 492 29.66 39.36 72.26
CA ILE A 492 29.44 38.55 71.07
C ILE A 492 29.86 37.11 71.32
N GLN A 493 29.02 36.17 70.91
CA GLN A 493 29.34 34.73 70.92
C GLN A 493 29.42 34.23 69.48
N GLY A 494 30.42 33.41 69.20
CA GLY A 494 30.67 32.89 67.87
C GLY A 494 32.03 32.21 67.79
N SER A 495 32.45 31.88 66.58
CA SER A 495 33.79 31.38 66.29
C SER A 495 34.51 32.35 65.36
N PHE A 496 35.61 32.92 65.86
CA PHE A 496 36.44 33.92 65.18
C PHE A 496 37.89 33.42 65.08
N PRO A 497 38.15 32.33 64.32
CA PRO A 497 39.48 31.73 64.19
C PRO A 497 40.53 32.71 63.63
N ALA A 498 41.81 32.43 63.90
CA ALA A 498 42.92 33.18 63.36
C ALA A 498 42.85 33.23 61.82
N GLY A 499 43.05 34.42 61.24
CA GLY A 499 42.86 34.67 59.81
C GLY A 499 41.48 35.21 59.44
N SER A 500 40.50 35.17 60.35
CA SER A 500 39.21 35.88 60.18
C SER A 500 39.31 37.31 60.73
N THR A 501 38.41 38.18 60.28
CA THR A 501 38.33 39.58 60.73
C THR A 501 36.93 39.87 61.21
N LEU A 502 36.77 40.00 62.52
CA LEU A 502 35.57 40.53 63.14
C LEU A 502 35.66 42.05 63.20
N THR A 503 34.59 42.74 62.84
CA THR A 503 34.41 44.18 63.03
C THR A 503 33.09 44.38 63.75
N VAL A 504 33.13 44.98 64.95
CA VAL A 504 31.94 45.37 65.71
C VAL A 504 31.96 46.88 65.87
N GLU A 505 30.87 47.51 65.48
CA GLU A 505 30.67 48.95 65.59
C GLU A 505 29.36 49.26 66.32
N ILE A 506 29.36 50.33 67.09
CA ILE A 506 28.21 50.79 67.86
C ILE A 506 28.03 52.30 67.65
N CYS A 507 26.81 52.79 67.66
CA CYS A 507 26.50 54.23 67.67
C CYS A 507 25.46 54.51 68.76
N ASN A 508 25.55 55.67 69.44
CA ASN A 508 24.55 56.13 70.41
C ASN A 508 23.44 56.99 69.79
N ASN A 509 23.57 57.38 68.52
CA ASN A 509 22.60 58.13 67.71
C ASN A 509 22.00 57.30 66.54
N GLY A 510 21.72 56.02 66.76
CA GLY A 510 21.22 55.06 65.77
C GLY A 510 19.86 55.38 65.12
N ASN A 511 19.11 56.36 65.66
CA ASN A 511 17.91 56.90 65.02
C ASN A 511 18.21 57.94 63.94
N ASP A 512 19.44 58.46 63.87
CA ASP A 512 19.85 59.41 62.85
C ASP A 512 19.81 58.76 61.47
N ALA A 513 19.54 59.56 60.44
CA ALA A 513 19.65 59.11 59.05
C ALA A 513 21.07 58.66 58.69
N ALA A 514 22.07 59.27 59.35
CA ALA A 514 23.49 58.90 59.26
C ALA A 514 24.10 58.79 60.67
N PRO A 515 24.00 57.62 61.33
CA PRO A 515 24.56 57.42 62.67
C PRO A 515 26.08 57.50 62.70
N THR A 516 26.62 57.94 63.84
CA THR A 516 28.05 58.06 64.10
C THR A 516 28.57 56.74 64.66
N TRP A 517 29.12 55.88 63.79
CA TRP A 517 29.62 54.57 64.17
C TRP A 517 31.02 54.62 64.80
N GLU A 518 31.16 54.00 65.97
CA GLU A 518 32.42 53.84 66.68
C GLU A 518 32.85 52.36 66.67
N VAL A 519 34.10 52.08 66.24
CA VAL A 519 34.65 50.71 66.20
C VAL A 519 34.99 50.24 67.61
N ILE A 520 34.39 49.13 68.03
CA ILE A 520 34.53 48.56 69.38
C ILE A 520 35.03 47.13 69.42
N THR A 521 35.44 46.55 68.29
CA THR A 521 35.87 45.14 68.18
C THR A 521 36.78 44.67 69.32
N ASN A 522 37.88 45.38 69.60
CA ASN A 522 38.81 45.00 70.67
C ASN A 522 38.16 45.05 72.06
N LYS A 523 37.28 46.03 72.30
CA LYS A 523 36.53 46.15 73.56
C LYS A 523 35.56 44.99 73.74
N VAL A 524 34.88 44.58 72.65
CA VAL A 524 33.98 43.42 72.65
C VAL A 524 34.74 42.11 72.90
N LEU A 525 35.88 41.90 72.24
CA LEU A 525 36.68 40.69 72.40
C LEU A 525 37.34 40.57 73.78
N THR A 526 37.57 41.70 74.47
CA THR A 526 38.22 41.76 75.79
C THR A 526 37.25 42.05 76.95
N GLY A 527 35.94 42.16 76.67
CA GLY A 527 34.91 42.44 77.68
C GLY A 527 34.99 43.83 78.32
N GLN A 528 35.49 44.84 77.62
CA GLN A 528 35.65 46.20 78.12
C GLN A 528 34.45 47.10 77.80
N LYS A 529 34.18 48.07 78.68
CA LYS A 529 33.18 49.12 78.44
C LYS A 529 33.66 50.07 77.34
N HIS A 530 32.78 50.38 76.39
CA HIS A 530 32.94 51.48 75.47
C HIS A 530 32.33 52.75 76.08
N PHE A 531 33.05 53.87 75.96
CA PHE A 531 32.54 55.21 76.28
C PHE A 531 32.39 55.94 74.96
N PHE A 532 31.19 56.44 74.68
CA PHE A 532 30.89 57.09 73.42
C PHE A 532 31.64 58.42 73.34
N THR A 533 32.24 58.67 72.19
CA THR A 533 32.85 59.96 71.86
C THR A 533 31.86 60.88 71.16
N ASN A 534 30.84 60.33 70.51
CA ASN A 534 29.76 61.11 69.93
C ASN A 534 28.85 61.72 71.02
N THR A 535 28.71 63.05 71.00
CA THR A 535 27.88 63.83 71.92
C THR A 535 26.68 64.49 71.24
N THR A 536 26.41 64.18 69.97
CA THR A 536 25.38 64.84 69.16
C THR A 536 24.42 63.83 68.52
N LYS A 537 23.17 64.26 68.28
CA LYS A 537 22.18 63.54 67.46
C LYS A 537 21.46 64.51 66.55
N THR A 538 20.93 64.00 65.44
CA THR A 538 20.07 64.75 64.50
C THR A 538 18.61 64.29 64.55
N ALA A 539 18.34 63.07 65.04
CA ALA A 539 17.00 62.59 65.31
C ALA A 539 16.40 63.18 66.61
N ALA A 540 15.07 63.08 66.74
CA ALA A 540 14.34 63.54 67.92
C ALA A 540 14.74 62.76 69.19
N GLU A 541 15.01 61.45 69.07
CA GLU A 541 15.30 60.55 70.20
C GLU A 541 16.67 59.89 70.08
N TRP A 542 17.33 59.67 71.22
CA TRP A 542 18.57 58.87 71.24
C TRP A 542 18.25 57.40 70.99
N GLY A 543 19.23 56.66 70.48
CA GLY A 543 19.04 55.23 70.29
C GLY A 543 20.33 54.52 69.94
N VAL A 544 20.53 53.33 70.47
CA VAL A 544 21.75 52.57 70.23
C VAL A 544 21.55 51.57 69.08
N LYS A 545 22.46 51.51 68.12
CA LYS A 545 22.53 50.43 67.13
C LYS A 545 23.89 49.78 67.14
N ILE A 546 23.91 48.50 66.80
CA ILE A 546 25.13 47.72 66.59
C ILE A 546 25.15 47.24 65.14
N ARG A 547 26.33 47.24 64.54
CA ARG A 547 26.60 46.49 63.32
C ARG A 547 27.82 45.59 63.51
N VAL A 548 27.76 44.41 62.91
CA VAL A 548 28.78 43.38 63.00
C VAL A 548 29.09 42.88 61.60
N LYS A 549 30.37 42.78 61.28
CA LYS A 549 30.88 42.13 60.08
C LYS A 549 31.91 41.09 60.49
N LEU A 550 31.74 39.86 60.03
CA LEU A 550 32.74 38.79 60.16
C LEU A 550 33.18 38.36 58.77
N LEU A 551 34.40 38.72 58.41
CA LEU A 551 35.06 38.26 57.19
C LEU A 551 35.88 37.01 57.48
N ARG A 552 35.74 35.96 56.65
CA ARG A 552 36.47 34.70 56.81
C ARG A 552 37.98 34.86 56.63
N GLY A 553 38.42 35.71 55.70
CA GLY A 553 39.83 35.90 55.38
C GLY A 553 40.54 34.57 55.05
N SER A 554 41.69 34.33 55.67
CA SER A 554 42.49 33.09 55.54
C SER A 554 42.15 32.02 56.57
N ALA A 555 41.09 32.21 57.37
CA ALA A 555 40.77 31.30 58.46
C ALA A 555 40.42 29.88 57.99
N THR A 556 40.96 28.90 58.71
CA THR A 556 40.57 27.49 58.64
C THR A 556 39.60 27.17 59.79
N GLY A 557 38.61 26.31 59.52
CA GLY A 557 37.55 25.97 60.49
C GLY A 557 36.27 26.82 60.36
N PRO A 558 35.30 26.63 61.28
CA PRO A 558 34.01 27.31 61.24
C PRO A 558 34.14 28.80 61.60
N CYS A 559 33.50 29.68 60.82
CA CYS A 559 33.37 31.12 61.11
C CYS A 559 31.88 31.44 61.23
N PHE A 560 31.40 31.81 62.41
CA PHE A 560 29.99 32.11 62.62
C PHE A 560 29.81 33.08 63.80
N ILE A 561 28.66 33.77 63.79
CA ILE A 561 28.16 34.55 64.92
C ILE A 561 26.94 33.81 65.45
N GLN A 562 26.94 33.47 66.74
CA GLN A 562 25.84 32.78 67.41
C GLN A 562 24.90 33.77 68.10
N SER A 563 25.45 34.80 68.77
CA SER A 563 24.66 35.83 69.42
C SER A 563 25.43 37.14 69.55
N VAL A 564 24.71 38.26 69.56
CA VAL A 564 25.20 39.59 69.90
C VAL A 564 24.27 40.14 70.97
N GLY A 565 24.81 40.61 72.09
CA GLY A 565 24.04 41.13 73.23
C GLY A 565 24.83 42.18 74.00
N GLY A 566 24.26 42.71 75.08
CA GLY A 566 24.93 43.74 75.87
C GLY A 566 23.98 44.64 76.64
N ASN A 567 24.51 45.74 77.17
CA ASN A 567 23.76 46.79 77.85
C ASN A 567 24.40 48.18 77.60
N PHE A 568 23.61 49.24 77.70
CA PHE A 568 24.07 50.62 77.57
C PHE A 568 23.45 51.49 78.68
N ALA A 569 24.07 52.63 78.96
CA ALA A 569 23.63 53.61 79.95
C ALA A 569 24.16 55.02 79.63
#